data_AF-A0A838IN42-F1
#
_entry.id   AF-A0A838IN42-F1
#
_cell.length_a   1.000
_cell.length_b   1.000
_cell.length_c   1.000
_cell.angle_alpha   90.00
_cell.angle_beta   90.00
_cell.angle_gamma   90.00
#
_symmetry.space_group_name_H-M   'P 1'
#
loop_
_entity.id
_entity.type
_entity.pdbx_description
1 polymer ?
#
loop_
_entity_poly.entity_id
_entity_poly.type
_entity_poly.pdbx_seq_one_letter_code
_entity_poly.pdbx_strand_id
1 'polypeptide(L)'
;NTNNTNNTTTGNNDNNTTGNNDNNTTGTGECKPDFGQADACGGNVVGTWSLEDACSQVDLEGLLKQACPLATVESMEITTSGTLVVTAAHYARNVTAVINAVVLIPNLCAQVAGGCQGIEAAVAARLQNATATCTPNNDGCSCDLELVEDGEEAGAYTLVDGVITVADGSTFYYCVEGANLSLREFGTNDDASQPTQFYGK
;
A
#
# COMPACT_ATOMS: atom_id res chain seq x y z
N ASN A 1 -29.80 73.79 24.41
CA ASN A 1 -29.12 73.43 23.15
C ASN A 1 -28.42 72.09 23.29
N THR A 2 -29.18 71.04 23.10
CA THR A 2 -28.71 69.64 23.00
C THR A 2 -28.63 69.29 21.52
N ASN A 3 -27.42 69.17 20.98
CA ASN A 3 -27.22 68.69 19.62
C ASN A 3 -27.11 67.16 19.63
N ASN A 4 -28.11 66.56 19.02
CA ASN A 4 -28.27 65.16 18.66
C ASN A 4 -27.66 64.95 17.28
N THR A 5 -26.75 63.97 17.13
CA THR A 5 -26.25 63.53 15.82
C THR A 5 -26.38 62.01 15.74
N ASN A 6 -27.51 61.55 15.21
CA ASN A 6 -27.70 60.18 14.73
C ASN A 6 -26.95 60.03 13.40
N ASN A 7 -26.00 59.09 13.33
CA ASN A 7 -25.45 58.62 12.07
C ASN A 7 -25.79 57.13 11.91
N THR A 8 -26.81 56.87 11.11
CA THR A 8 -27.27 55.53 10.73
C THR A 8 -26.47 55.10 9.50
N THR A 9 -25.50 54.20 9.68
CA THR A 9 -24.77 53.58 8.57
C THR A 9 -25.42 52.23 8.26
N THR A 10 -26.18 52.20 7.16
CA THR A 10 -26.69 50.98 6.53
C THR A 10 -25.52 50.27 5.85
N GLY A 11 -25.05 49.17 6.43
CA GLY A 11 -24.06 48.27 5.83
C GLY A 11 -24.74 46.98 5.39
N ASN A 12 -24.96 46.83 4.07
CA ASN A 12 -25.22 45.54 3.44
C ASN A 12 -23.98 44.66 3.60
N ASN A 13 -24.08 43.59 4.38
CA ASN A 13 -23.10 42.50 4.41
C ASN A 13 -23.71 41.26 3.75
N ASP A 14 -23.87 41.33 2.43
CA ASP A 14 -24.03 40.15 1.58
C ASP A 14 -22.64 39.66 1.20
N ASN A 15 -22.04 38.82 2.05
CA ASN A 15 -20.89 38.02 1.67
C ASN A 15 -21.19 36.55 1.97
N ASN A 16 -22.18 36.03 1.24
CA ASN A 16 -22.44 34.61 1.11
C ASN A 16 -21.38 34.01 0.17
N THR A 17 -20.17 33.86 0.68
CA THR A 17 -19.13 33.06 0.04
C THR A 17 -19.46 31.60 0.33
N THR A 18 -20.39 31.05 -0.45
CA THR A 18 -20.55 29.60 -0.62
C THR A 18 -19.30 29.11 -1.33
N GLY A 19 -18.20 28.97 -0.57
CA GLY A 19 -16.97 28.35 -1.00
C GLY A 19 -17.29 26.90 -1.29
N ASN A 20 -17.37 26.58 -2.57
CA ASN A 20 -17.56 25.23 -3.06
C ASN A 20 -16.28 24.45 -2.68
N ASN A 21 -16.30 23.82 -1.49
CA ASN A 21 -15.22 23.00 -0.94
C ASN A 21 -15.12 21.65 -1.66
N ASP A 22 -15.22 21.66 -2.99
CA ASP A 22 -14.96 20.50 -3.84
C ASP A 22 -13.44 20.36 -4.01
N ASN A 23 -12.70 20.32 -2.89
CA ASN A 23 -11.27 20.02 -2.86
C ASN A 23 -11.07 18.50 -3.03
N ASN A 24 -11.54 17.95 -4.15
CA ASN A 24 -11.17 16.60 -4.53
C ASN A 24 -9.74 16.65 -5.07
N THR A 25 -8.77 16.52 -4.16
CA THR A 25 -7.36 16.52 -4.50
C THR A 25 -7.03 15.24 -5.27
N THR A 26 -6.42 15.38 -6.45
CA THR A 26 -5.75 14.27 -7.13
C THR A 26 -4.26 14.32 -6.83
N GLY A 27 -3.68 13.22 -6.39
CA GLY A 27 -2.28 13.17 -5.97
C GLY A 27 -1.62 11.81 -6.15
N THR A 28 -0.36 11.71 -5.73
CA THR A 28 0.44 10.47 -5.75
C THR A 28 0.74 10.00 -4.32
N GLY A 29 0.59 8.70 -4.09
CA GLY A 29 1.12 8.02 -2.92
C GLY A 29 2.60 7.73 -3.14
N GLU A 30 3.45 8.06 -2.18
CA GLU A 30 4.89 7.80 -2.25
C GLU A 30 5.32 6.78 -1.19
N CYS A 31 6.11 5.78 -1.58
CA CYS A 31 6.78 4.88 -0.64
C CYS A 31 7.98 5.57 0.01
N LYS A 32 7.88 5.78 1.33
CA LYS A 32 8.98 6.30 2.16
C LYS A 32 9.28 5.29 3.26
N PRO A 33 10.25 4.37 3.07
CA PRO A 33 10.57 3.31 4.04
C PRO A 33 10.88 3.84 5.45
N ASP A 34 11.47 5.04 5.52
CA ASP A 34 11.86 5.68 6.78
C ASP A 34 10.78 6.56 7.40
N PHE A 35 9.66 6.81 6.70
CA PHE A 35 8.58 7.67 7.19
C PHE A 35 8.02 7.11 8.49
N GLY A 36 7.97 7.87 9.57
CA GLY A 36 7.48 7.41 10.87
C GLY A 36 6.59 8.42 11.57
N GLN A 37 6.38 8.20 12.88
CA GLN A 37 5.58 9.10 13.71
C GLN A 37 6.07 10.56 13.65
N ALA A 38 7.38 10.76 13.66
CA ALA A 38 7.99 12.09 13.65
C ALA A 38 7.74 12.86 12.33
N ASP A 39 7.41 12.15 11.26
CA ASP A 39 7.15 12.70 9.92
C ASP A 39 5.64 12.89 9.67
N ALA A 40 4.78 12.39 10.56
CA ALA A 40 3.35 12.54 10.45
C ALA A 40 2.94 14.02 10.59
N CYS A 41 2.48 14.61 9.49
CA CYS A 41 2.07 16.02 9.45
C CYS A 41 0.55 16.21 9.38
N GLY A 42 -0.22 15.13 9.19
CA GLY A 42 -1.66 15.18 9.00
C GLY A 42 -2.06 15.81 7.66
N GLY A 43 -3.14 16.59 7.65
CA GLY A 43 -3.69 17.24 6.45
C GLY A 43 -5.01 16.64 5.95
N ASN A 44 -5.55 17.19 4.86
CA ASN A 44 -6.81 16.72 4.26
C ASN A 44 -6.55 15.57 3.29
N VAL A 45 -6.99 14.37 3.67
CA VAL A 45 -6.83 13.14 2.88
C VAL A 45 -7.90 12.92 1.83
N VAL A 46 -9.02 13.67 1.87
CA VAL A 46 -10.14 13.50 0.94
C VAL A 46 -9.67 13.81 -0.48
N GLY A 47 -9.80 12.83 -1.37
CA GLY A 47 -9.18 12.87 -2.68
C GLY A 47 -9.13 11.53 -3.39
N THR A 48 -8.50 11.53 -4.55
CA THR A 48 -8.10 10.31 -5.28
C THR A 48 -6.58 10.31 -5.43
N TRP A 49 -5.95 9.24 -4.97
CA TRP A 49 -4.49 9.10 -4.94
C TRP A 49 -4.07 7.95 -5.84
N SER A 50 -3.21 8.21 -6.81
CA SER A 50 -2.52 7.16 -7.56
C SER A 50 -1.47 6.53 -6.67
N LEU A 51 -1.45 5.20 -6.60
CA LEU A 51 -0.45 4.45 -5.88
C LEU A 51 0.55 3.95 -6.91
N GLU A 52 1.79 4.41 -6.82
CA GLU A 52 2.91 3.95 -7.66
C GLU A 52 4.05 3.58 -6.73
N ASP A 53 4.66 2.41 -6.94
CA ASP A 53 5.78 1.92 -6.14
C ASP A 53 5.52 1.92 -4.61
N ALA A 54 4.27 1.69 -4.21
CA ALA A 54 3.88 1.50 -2.82
C ALA A 54 4.77 0.44 -2.15
N CYS A 55 5.20 0.73 -0.92
CA CYS A 55 6.04 -0.19 -0.16
C CYS A 55 5.30 -1.51 0.05
N SER A 56 5.75 -2.56 -0.62
CA SER A 56 5.27 -3.93 -0.42
C SER A 56 6.40 -4.72 0.23
N GLN A 57 6.01 -5.56 1.19
CA GLN A 57 6.92 -6.53 1.79
C GLN A 57 6.34 -7.90 1.51
N VAL A 58 6.95 -8.64 0.59
CA VAL A 58 6.55 -10.02 0.33
C VAL A 58 7.65 -10.89 0.92
N ASP A 59 7.30 -11.72 1.91
CA ASP A 59 8.22 -12.72 2.47
C ASP A 59 8.29 -13.97 1.57
N LEU A 60 8.70 -13.75 0.32
CA LEU A 60 8.84 -14.83 -0.67
C LEU A 60 9.85 -15.88 -0.18
N GLU A 61 10.92 -15.45 0.48
CA GLU A 61 11.94 -16.35 1.01
C GLU A 61 11.37 -17.26 2.12
N GLY A 62 10.59 -16.72 3.05
CA GLY A 62 9.90 -17.50 4.07
C GLY A 62 8.90 -18.50 3.48
N LEU A 63 8.15 -18.11 2.45
CA LEU A 63 7.26 -19.01 1.73
C LEU A 63 8.02 -20.14 1.02
N LEU A 64 9.11 -19.82 0.33
CA LEU A 64 9.95 -20.80 -0.35
C LEU A 64 10.58 -21.78 0.64
N LYS A 65 11.09 -21.29 1.76
CA LYS A 65 11.72 -22.12 2.80
C LYS A 65 10.76 -23.10 3.46
N GLN A 66 9.47 -22.78 3.52
CA GLN A 66 8.45 -23.73 3.98
C GLN A 66 8.29 -24.93 3.03
N ALA A 67 8.41 -24.71 1.72
CA ALA A 67 8.33 -25.78 0.72
C ALA A 67 9.67 -26.50 0.53
N CYS A 68 10.78 -25.75 0.57
CA CYS A 68 12.14 -26.23 0.38
C CYS A 68 13.09 -25.38 1.25
N PRO A 69 13.54 -25.87 2.42
CA PRO A 69 14.36 -25.09 3.35
C PRO A 69 15.69 -24.57 2.79
N LEU A 70 16.18 -25.18 1.69
CA LEU A 70 17.43 -24.83 1.03
C LEU A 70 17.21 -23.95 -0.23
N ALA A 71 15.96 -23.63 -0.57
CA ALA A 71 15.68 -22.71 -1.66
C ALA A 71 16.15 -21.30 -1.31
N THR A 72 16.59 -20.56 -2.32
CA THR A 72 17.05 -19.17 -2.17
C THR A 72 16.43 -18.27 -3.23
N VAL A 73 16.18 -17.01 -2.88
CA VAL A 73 15.80 -15.95 -3.81
C VAL A 73 17.10 -15.27 -4.28
N GLU A 74 17.40 -15.36 -5.57
CA GLU A 74 18.60 -14.71 -6.16
C GLU A 74 18.32 -13.23 -6.46
N SER A 75 17.13 -12.93 -6.95
CA SER A 75 16.65 -11.57 -7.19
C SER A 75 15.14 -11.50 -6.98
N MET A 76 14.67 -10.31 -6.61
CA MET A 76 13.26 -10.00 -6.48
C MET A 76 13.04 -8.54 -6.84
N GLU A 77 12.06 -8.29 -7.69
CA GLU A 77 11.56 -6.99 -8.08
C GLU A 77 10.06 -6.97 -7.83
N ILE A 78 9.58 -5.94 -7.14
CA ILE A 78 8.16 -5.76 -6.89
C ILE A 78 7.76 -4.42 -7.46
N THR A 79 6.79 -4.45 -8.37
CA THR A 79 6.14 -3.24 -8.90
C THR A 79 4.72 -3.21 -8.39
N THR A 80 4.26 -2.04 -7.96
CA THR A 80 2.90 -1.87 -7.46
C THR A 80 2.25 -0.68 -8.13
N SER A 81 0.97 -0.83 -8.46
CA SER A 81 0.16 0.21 -9.07
C SER A 81 -1.25 0.16 -8.51
N GLY A 82 -1.93 1.29 -8.39
CA GLY A 82 -3.28 1.29 -7.88
C GLY A 82 -3.90 2.66 -7.70
N THR A 83 -5.06 2.67 -7.07
CA THR A 83 -5.78 3.89 -6.70
C THR A 83 -6.30 3.78 -5.28
N LEU A 84 -6.26 4.89 -4.54
CA LEU A 84 -6.88 5.07 -3.24
C LEU A 84 -7.85 6.25 -3.33
N VAL A 85 -9.14 5.99 -3.18
CA VAL A 85 -10.19 7.01 -3.12
C VAL A 85 -10.59 7.20 -1.67
N VAL A 86 -10.52 8.44 -1.19
CA VAL A 86 -10.87 8.80 0.19
C VAL A 86 -11.98 9.85 0.17
N THR A 87 -13.06 9.53 0.86
CA THR A 87 -14.20 10.44 1.12
C THR A 87 -14.17 10.88 2.58
N ALA A 88 -15.10 11.73 3.02
CA ALA A 88 -15.10 12.24 4.39
C ALA A 88 -15.11 11.19 5.52
N ALA A 89 -15.60 9.96 5.25
CA ALA A 89 -15.71 8.90 6.27
C ALA A 89 -15.35 7.50 5.77
N HIS A 90 -15.08 7.34 4.48
CA HIS A 90 -14.80 6.04 3.87
C HIS A 90 -13.64 6.12 2.91
N TYR A 91 -12.95 5.00 2.73
CA TYR A 91 -11.96 4.82 1.67
C TYR A 91 -12.31 3.60 0.81
N ALA A 92 -11.77 3.58 -0.39
CA ALA A 92 -11.70 2.41 -1.25
C ALA A 92 -10.33 2.40 -1.91
N ARG A 93 -9.63 1.26 -1.85
CA ARG A 93 -8.38 1.03 -2.56
C ARG A 93 -8.55 -0.12 -3.55
N ASN A 94 -7.84 0.01 -4.66
CA ASN A 94 -7.61 -1.06 -5.61
C ASN A 94 -6.13 -1.02 -5.99
N VAL A 95 -5.40 -2.11 -5.75
CA VAL A 95 -3.96 -2.20 -5.97
C VAL A 95 -3.62 -3.51 -6.66
N THR A 96 -2.71 -3.46 -7.62
CA THR A 96 -2.11 -4.61 -8.28
C THR A 96 -0.60 -4.60 -8.01
N ALA A 97 -0.08 -5.71 -7.50
CA ALA A 97 1.33 -5.99 -7.31
C ALA A 97 1.78 -7.01 -8.36
N VAL A 98 2.91 -6.75 -8.99
CA VAL A 98 3.60 -7.73 -9.84
C VAL A 98 4.97 -7.98 -9.22
N ILE A 99 5.17 -9.21 -8.79
CA ILE A 99 6.38 -9.70 -8.14
C ILE A 99 7.10 -10.58 -9.15
N ASN A 100 8.29 -10.15 -9.57
CA ASN A 100 9.19 -10.92 -10.41
C ASN A 100 10.37 -11.39 -9.55
N ALA A 101 10.65 -12.69 -9.55
CA ALA A 101 11.73 -13.24 -8.76
C ALA A 101 12.47 -14.35 -9.49
N VAL A 102 13.78 -14.42 -9.28
CA VAL A 102 14.58 -15.58 -9.69
C VAL A 102 14.88 -16.39 -8.44
N VAL A 103 14.46 -17.66 -8.44
CA VAL A 103 14.64 -18.56 -7.30
C VAL A 103 15.47 -19.78 -7.69
N LEU A 104 16.41 -20.13 -6.83
CA LEU A 104 17.20 -21.35 -6.95
C LEU A 104 16.59 -22.42 -6.04
N ILE A 105 16.16 -23.53 -6.66
CA ILE A 105 15.62 -24.69 -5.96
C ILE A 105 16.64 -25.83 -6.05
N PRO A 106 17.29 -26.21 -4.94
CA PRO A 106 18.29 -27.27 -4.95
C PRO A 106 17.72 -28.62 -5.43
N ASN A 107 18.61 -29.45 -6.00
CA ASN A 107 18.29 -30.77 -6.54
C ASN A 107 17.49 -31.66 -5.57
N LEU A 108 17.79 -31.59 -4.26
CA LEU A 108 17.07 -32.35 -3.25
C LEU A 108 15.56 -32.05 -3.24
N CYS A 109 15.18 -30.79 -3.41
CA CYS A 109 13.79 -30.38 -3.46
C CYS A 109 13.18 -30.60 -4.85
N ALA A 110 13.94 -30.31 -5.90
CA ALA A 110 13.50 -30.52 -7.27
C ALA A 110 13.14 -31.98 -7.53
N GLN A 111 13.93 -32.94 -7.05
CA GLN A 111 13.66 -34.37 -7.21
C GLN A 111 12.33 -34.79 -6.56
N VAL A 112 12.01 -34.28 -5.38
CA VAL A 112 10.74 -34.56 -4.69
C VAL A 112 9.54 -34.00 -5.47
N ALA A 113 9.71 -32.84 -6.11
CA ALA A 113 8.68 -32.23 -6.94
C ALA A 113 8.49 -32.94 -8.30
N GLY A 114 9.43 -33.81 -8.73
CA GLY A 114 9.42 -34.42 -10.07
C GLY A 114 10.28 -33.66 -11.09
N GLY A 115 11.31 -32.95 -10.63
CA GLY A 115 12.17 -32.08 -11.42
C GLY A 115 11.62 -30.66 -11.58
N CYS A 116 12.24 -29.86 -12.44
CA CYS A 116 11.88 -28.47 -12.67
C CYS A 116 10.44 -28.30 -13.17
N GLN A 117 9.99 -29.16 -14.08
CA GLN A 117 8.59 -29.17 -14.54
C GLN A 117 7.60 -29.48 -13.40
N GLY A 118 8.02 -30.29 -12.43
CA GLY A 118 7.24 -30.57 -11.23
C GLY A 118 7.08 -29.35 -10.32
N ILE A 119 8.12 -28.52 -10.23
CA ILE A 119 8.07 -27.23 -9.52
C ILE A 119 7.12 -26.27 -10.23
N GLU A 120 7.22 -26.14 -11.56
CA GLU A 120 6.30 -25.30 -12.34
C GLU A 120 4.83 -25.70 -12.10
N ALA A 121 4.54 -27.00 -12.18
CA ALA A 121 3.21 -27.53 -11.90
C ALA A 121 2.77 -27.27 -10.44
N ALA A 122 3.69 -27.36 -9.48
CA ALA A 122 3.41 -27.10 -8.08
C ALA A 122 3.12 -25.61 -7.80
N VAL A 123 3.79 -24.70 -8.50
CA VAL A 123 3.51 -23.25 -8.44
C VAL A 123 2.13 -22.97 -9.02
N ALA A 124 1.87 -23.41 -10.25
CA ALA A 124 0.59 -23.20 -10.93
C ALA A 124 -0.61 -23.79 -10.15
N ALA A 125 -0.41 -24.90 -9.43
CA ALA A 125 -1.46 -25.53 -8.62
C ALA A 125 -1.72 -24.82 -7.28
N ARG A 126 -0.74 -24.08 -6.73
CA ARG A 126 -0.86 -23.46 -5.40
C ARG A 126 -1.11 -21.96 -5.47
N LEU A 127 -0.58 -21.30 -6.48
CA LEU A 127 -0.63 -19.85 -6.64
C LEU A 127 -1.47 -19.54 -7.88
N GLN A 128 -2.70 -19.11 -7.66
CA GLN A 128 -3.71 -18.94 -8.72
C GLN A 128 -3.31 -17.91 -9.78
N ASN A 129 -2.45 -16.97 -9.42
CA ASN A 129 -1.98 -15.88 -10.27
C ASN A 129 -0.46 -15.86 -10.40
N ALA A 130 0.20 -17.01 -10.25
CA ALA A 130 1.63 -17.12 -10.49
C ALA A 130 1.93 -17.96 -11.72
N THR A 131 2.98 -17.55 -12.43
CA THR A 131 3.65 -18.38 -13.42
C THR A 131 5.07 -18.67 -12.96
N ALA A 132 5.58 -19.83 -13.36
CA ALA A 132 6.94 -20.24 -13.10
C ALA A 132 7.51 -20.86 -14.37
N THR A 133 8.72 -20.46 -14.73
CA THR A 133 9.51 -21.12 -15.78
C THR A 133 10.81 -21.58 -15.15
N CYS A 134 11.00 -22.90 -15.06
CA CYS A 134 12.10 -23.51 -14.35
C CYS A 134 13.05 -24.24 -15.31
N THR A 135 14.32 -23.87 -15.29
CA THR A 135 15.37 -24.51 -16.09
C THR A 135 16.30 -25.33 -15.19
N PRO A 136 16.65 -26.57 -15.57
CA PRO A 136 17.66 -27.34 -14.85
C PRO A 136 19.02 -26.64 -14.90
N ASN A 137 19.74 -26.64 -13.77
CA ASN A 137 21.13 -26.25 -13.68
C ASN A 137 21.94 -27.31 -12.92
N ASN A 138 23.23 -27.05 -12.67
CA ASN A 138 24.11 -28.04 -12.01
C ASN A 138 23.70 -28.34 -10.56
N ASP A 139 23.03 -27.40 -9.89
CA ASP A 139 22.73 -27.46 -8.45
C ASP A 139 21.25 -27.75 -8.16
N GLY A 140 20.39 -27.76 -9.19
CA GLY A 140 18.95 -27.91 -9.07
C GLY A 140 18.18 -27.30 -10.24
N CYS A 141 17.21 -26.44 -9.92
CA CYS A 141 16.42 -25.68 -10.88
C CYS A 141 16.58 -24.19 -10.60
N SER A 142 16.81 -23.39 -11.64
CA SER A 142 16.61 -21.93 -11.58
C SER A 142 15.23 -21.63 -12.15
N CYS A 143 14.38 -20.96 -11.36
CA CYS A 143 13.01 -20.66 -11.73
C CYS A 143 12.79 -19.15 -11.77
N ASP A 144 12.37 -18.65 -12.92
CA ASP A 144 11.79 -17.32 -13.07
C ASP A 144 10.33 -17.40 -12.62
N LEU A 145 9.98 -16.66 -11.58
CA LEU A 145 8.63 -16.56 -11.01
C LEU A 145 8.06 -15.18 -11.31
N GLU A 146 6.81 -15.17 -11.79
CA GLU A 146 5.98 -13.97 -11.86
C GLU A 146 4.73 -14.24 -11.04
N LEU A 147 4.44 -13.42 -10.04
CA LEU A 147 3.23 -13.49 -9.22
C LEU A 147 2.49 -12.14 -9.31
N VAL A 148 1.21 -12.21 -9.66
CA VAL A 148 0.33 -11.03 -9.70
C VAL A 148 -0.67 -11.10 -8.55
N GLU A 149 -0.64 -10.11 -7.67
CA GLU A 149 -1.56 -9.99 -6.55
C GLU A 149 -2.46 -8.78 -6.74
N ASP A 150 -3.77 -9.02 -6.78
CA ASP A 150 -4.77 -7.97 -6.80
C ASP A 150 -5.38 -7.81 -5.41
N GLY A 151 -5.47 -6.56 -4.94
CA GLY A 151 -5.95 -6.20 -3.63
C GLY A 151 -7.03 -5.13 -3.72
N GLU A 152 -8.26 -5.49 -3.36
CA GLU A 152 -9.37 -4.56 -3.20
C GLU A 152 -9.81 -4.51 -1.75
N GLU A 153 -9.89 -3.29 -1.21
CA GLU A 153 -10.36 -3.06 0.15
C GLU A 153 -11.14 -1.75 0.22
N ALA A 154 -12.21 -1.72 1.00
CA ALA A 154 -12.96 -0.51 1.28
C ALA A 154 -13.49 -0.57 2.70
N GLY A 155 -13.56 0.58 3.36
CA GLY A 155 -13.92 0.63 4.76
C GLY A 155 -14.21 2.04 5.26
N ALA A 156 -14.65 2.11 6.51
CA ALA A 156 -14.71 3.36 7.25
C ALA A 156 -13.35 3.65 7.90
N TYR A 157 -13.09 4.92 8.17
CA TYR A 157 -11.89 5.34 8.89
C TYR A 157 -12.15 6.54 9.80
N THR A 158 -11.25 6.79 10.74
CA THR A 158 -11.21 7.98 11.58
C THR A 158 -9.83 8.64 11.51
N LEU A 159 -9.80 9.96 11.71
CA LEU A 159 -8.57 10.75 11.76
C LEU A 159 -8.42 11.38 13.14
N VAL A 160 -7.28 11.13 13.80
CA VAL A 160 -6.91 11.78 15.05
C VAL A 160 -5.43 12.11 15.00
N ASP A 161 -5.07 13.40 15.12
CA ASP A 161 -3.69 13.86 15.29
C ASP A 161 -2.65 13.25 14.32
N GLY A 162 -2.96 13.22 13.01
CA GLY A 162 -2.05 12.65 12.01
C GLY A 162 -2.06 11.12 11.93
N VAL A 163 -3.06 10.48 12.54
CA VAL A 163 -3.26 9.03 12.53
C VAL A 163 -4.55 8.63 11.81
N ILE A 164 -4.33 7.83 10.78
CA ILE A 164 -5.12 6.74 10.20
C ILE A 164 -5.71 5.75 11.19
N THR A 165 -7.01 5.59 11.41
CA THR A 165 -7.52 4.32 11.99
C THR A 165 -8.65 3.78 11.13
N VAL A 166 -8.47 2.58 10.57
CA VAL A 166 -9.49 1.92 9.75
C VAL A 166 -10.27 0.90 10.59
N ALA A 167 -11.39 0.41 10.05
CA ALA A 167 -12.39 -0.34 10.83
C ALA A 167 -11.89 -1.69 11.40
N ASP A 168 -10.84 -2.28 10.83
CA ASP A 168 -10.21 -3.52 11.34
C ASP A 168 -9.25 -3.27 12.53
N GLY A 169 -8.99 -2.00 12.86
CA GLY A 169 -8.09 -1.59 13.93
C GLY A 169 -6.67 -1.22 13.47
N SER A 170 -6.33 -1.40 12.19
CA SER A 170 -5.04 -0.97 11.64
C SER A 170 -4.90 0.56 11.74
N THR A 171 -3.68 0.97 12.10
CA THR A 171 -3.33 2.37 12.31
C THR A 171 -2.21 2.83 11.38
N PHE A 172 -2.34 4.05 10.86
CA PHE A 172 -1.40 4.60 9.87
C PHE A 172 -0.95 5.99 10.23
N TYR A 173 0.37 6.24 10.23
CA TYR A 173 0.86 7.61 10.21
C TYR A 173 0.61 8.16 8.82
N TYR A 174 0.19 9.41 8.73
CA TYR A 174 -0.03 10.04 7.44
C TYR A 174 0.45 11.50 7.38
N CYS A 175 0.81 11.92 6.18
CA CYS A 175 1.19 13.29 5.89
C CYS A 175 0.75 13.65 4.46
N VAL A 176 -0.01 14.74 4.32
CA VAL A 176 -0.43 15.30 3.04
C VAL A 176 0.34 16.59 2.79
N GLU A 177 1.20 16.57 1.77
CA GLU A 177 2.00 17.73 1.35
C GLU A 177 1.73 18.05 -0.12
N GLY A 178 0.88 19.06 -0.36
CA GLY A 178 0.47 19.43 -1.71
C GLY A 178 -0.33 18.30 -2.37
N ALA A 179 0.23 17.70 -3.42
CA ALA A 179 -0.36 16.58 -4.15
C ALA A 179 0.22 15.22 -3.74
N ASN A 180 0.99 15.16 -2.65
CA ASN A 180 1.59 13.91 -2.17
C ASN A 180 0.90 13.45 -0.89
N LEU A 181 0.62 12.15 -0.83
CA LEU A 181 0.17 11.46 0.37
C LEU A 181 1.24 10.43 0.77
N SER A 182 1.80 10.58 1.97
CA SER A 182 2.65 9.58 2.60
C SER A 182 1.86 8.87 3.68
N LEU A 183 1.95 7.53 3.71
CA LEU A 183 1.23 6.66 4.62
C LEU A 183 2.16 5.53 5.07
N ARG A 184 2.15 5.20 6.36
CA ARG A 184 2.81 4.00 6.89
C ARG A 184 1.99 3.38 7.98
N GLU A 185 1.71 2.09 7.86
CA GLU A 185 1.11 1.32 8.94
C GLU A 185 2.07 1.21 10.13
N PHE A 186 1.54 1.42 11.32
CA PHE A 186 2.20 1.06 12.56
C PHE A 186 1.15 0.30 13.37
N GLY A 187 1.37 -0.99 13.61
CA GLY A 187 0.33 -1.89 14.10
C GLY A 187 -0.24 -1.50 15.47
N THR A 188 -1.21 -2.28 15.96
CA THR A 188 -1.82 -2.12 17.29
C THR A 188 -0.86 -2.43 18.45
N ASN A 189 0.36 -2.90 18.16
CA ASN A 189 1.42 -3.21 19.11
C ASN A 189 2.68 -2.49 18.63
N ASP A 190 3.35 -1.75 19.51
CA ASP A 190 4.53 -0.89 19.27
C ASP A 190 5.79 -1.58 18.70
N ASP A 191 5.69 -2.76 18.10
CA ASP A 191 6.77 -3.37 17.33
C ASP A 191 6.88 -2.69 15.95
N ALA A 192 7.35 -1.43 15.98
CA ALA A 192 7.57 -0.53 14.84
C ALA A 192 8.59 -1.01 13.79
N SER A 193 8.98 -2.30 13.83
CA SER A 193 10.09 -2.88 13.08
C SER A 193 9.70 -3.53 11.76
N GLN A 194 8.40 -3.67 11.46
CA GLN A 194 7.94 -4.25 10.19
C GLN A 194 7.09 -3.21 9.44
N PRO A 195 7.63 -2.57 8.37
CA PRO A 195 6.82 -1.81 7.42
C PRO A 195 5.77 -2.74 6.79
N THR A 196 4.57 -2.80 7.37
CA THR A 196 3.48 -3.63 6.81
C THR A 196 2.77 -2.82 5.72
N GLN A 197 3.07 -3.19 4.47
CA GLN A 197 2.22 -3.81 3.45
C GLN A 197 0.93 -3.06 3.11
N PHE A 198 0.93 -2.39 1.96
CA PHE A 198 -0.29 -2.03 1.23
C PHE A 198 -0.96 -3.26 0.55
N TYR A 199 -1.09 -4.39 1.25
CA TYR A 199 -1.95 -5.51 0.82
C TYR A 199 -2.54 -6.21 2.04
N GLY A 200 -3.83 -5.99 2.29
CA GLY A 200 -4.68 -6.77 3.17
C GLY A 200 -5.74 -7.52 2.37
N LYS A 201 -5.68 -8.85 2.40
CA LYS A 201 -6.81 -9.73 2.70
C LYS A 201 -6.31 -10.91 3.53
#